data_AF-A0A8H4AEV7-F1
#
_entry.id   AF-A0A8H4AEV7-F1
#
_cell.length_a   1.000
_cell.length_b   1.000
_cell.length_c   1.000
_cell.angle_alpha   90.00
_cell.angle_beta   90.00
_cell.angle_gamma   90.00
#
_symmetry.space_group_name_H-M   'P 1'
#
loop_
_entity.id
_entity.type
_entity.pdbx_description
1 polymer ?
#
loop_
_entity_poly.entity_id
_entity_poly.type
_entity_poly.pdbx_seq_one_letter_code
_entity_poly.pdbx_strand_id
1 'polypeptide(L)'
;MYCHPNIWPKDDLPEFEHAFKDLGCFIMDVAKLLARACDIFVSSRLPSAKQNYLEKIIMESHTTKARLLHYFPTQLKDDKATRDSDGIKDSWCGWHVDHSSITGLTSAMYLNESDSTFPEVQCPDPSSGLYIKTKSKKTVKVSIPKDYLLFQLGEAMQLASGNNLLATSHMVKGISSNVKSEMPINVISRNTFAVLMQPPLDEMVGDITFADFSREVLQSHY
;
A
#
# COMPACT_ATOMS: atom_id res chain seq x y z
N MET A 1 -4.51 -11.19 -15.55
CA MET A 1 -3.38 -10.95 -14.63
C MET A 1 -3.65 -11.40 -13.18
N TYR A 2 -4.41 -12.49 -12.96
CA TYR A 2 -4.76 -12.97 -11.60
C TYR A 2 -4.48 -14.46 -11.36
N CYS A 3 -4.14 -15.23 -12.40
CA CYS A 3 -4.08 -16.70 -12.31
C CYS A 3 -2.72 -17.29 -12.72
N HIS A 4 -1.63 -16.52 -12.60
CA HIS A 4 -0.28 -17.02 -12.86
C HIS A 4 0.42 -17.37 -11.54
N PRO A 5 1.15 -18.50 -11.47
CA PRO A 5 1.95 -18.80 -10.30
C PRO A 5 3.04 -17.76 -10.10
N ASN A 6 3.39 -17.49 -8.84
CA ASN A 6 4.53 -16.64 -8.51
C ASN A 6 5.83 -17.28 -9.03
N ILE A 7 6.74 -16.44 -9.52
CA ILE A 7 8.10 -16.82 -9.88
C ILE A 7 9.01 -16.36 -8.73
N TRP A 8 9.73 -17.29 -8.10
CA TRP A 8 10.57 -17.03 -6.94
C TRP A 8 12.06 -17.14 -7.29
N PRO A 9 12.93 -16.27 -6.73
CA PRO A 9 14.37 -16.29 -6.96
C PRO A 9 15.05 -17.41 -6.16
N LYS A 10 14.76 -18.67 -6.48
CA LYS A 10 15.16 -19.82 -5.65
C LYS A 10 16.68 -20.02 -5.56
N ASP A 11 17.41 -19.67 -6.61
CA ASP A 11 18.86 -19.87 -6.68
C ASP A 11 19.63 -18.75 -5.96
N ASP A 12 19.22 -17.49 -6.16
CA ASP A 12 19.89 -16.32 -5.59
C ASP A 12 19.44 -16.01 -4.15
N LEU A 13 18.17 -16.31 -3.82
CA LEU A 13 17.57 -15.98 -2.53
C LEU A 13 16.55 -17.05 -2.08
N PRO A 14 17.01 -18.27 -1.73
CA PRO A 14 16.15 -19.43 -1.45
C PRO A 14 15.16 -19.21 -0.29
N GLU A 15 15.51 -18.37 0.69
CA GLU A 15 14.66 -18.09 1.85
C GLU A 15 13.55 -17.07 1.56
N PHE A 16 13.61 -16.37 0.41
CA PHE A 16 12.73 -15.25 0.10
C PHE A 16 11.26 -15.64 0.07
N GLU A 17 10.93 -16.75 -0.58
CA GLU A 17 9.55 -17.21 -0.70
C GLU A 17 8.92 -17.43 0.69
N HIS A 18 9.67 -18.04 1.61
CA HIS A 18 9.18 -18.32 2.95
C HIS A 18 9.00 -17.02 3.74
N ALA A 19 10.02 -16.17 3.81
CA ALA A 19 9.97 -14.92 4.56
C ALA A 19 8.89 -13.96 4.04
N PHE A 20 8.74 -13.85 2.72
CA PHE A 20 7.73 -13.02 2.07
C PHE A 20 6.31 -13.49 2.41
N LYS A 21 6.08 -14.81 2.37
CA LYS A 21 4.77 -15.39 2.71
C LYS A 21 4.48 -15.29 4.20
N ASP A 22 5.45 -15.56 5.06
CA ASP A 22 5.28 -15.53 6.52
C ASP A 22 4.86 -14.12 7.00
N LEU A 23 5.59 -13.09 6.58
CA LEU A 23 5.21 -11.70 6.88
C LEU A 23 3.86 -11.33 6.26
N GLY A 24 3.57 -11.79 5.04
CA GLY A 24 2.28 -11.59 4.38
C GLY A 24 1.12 -12.17 5.17
N CYS A 25 1.25 -13.42 5.62
CA CYS A 25 0.27 -14.12 6.45
C CYS A 25 0.07 -13.42 7.79
N PHE A 26 1.15 -13.00 8.44
CA PHE A 26 1.07 -12.24 9.70
C PHE A 26 0.24 -10.95 9.53
N ILE A 27 0.50 -10.17 8.47
CA ILE A 27 -0.27 -8.96 8.17
C ILE A 27 -1.75 -9.28 7.93
N MET A 28 -2.04 -10.35 7.19
CA MET A 28 -3.42 -10.80 6.96
C MET A 28 -4.12 -11.24 8.25
N ASP A 29 -3.44 -11.91 9.17
CA ASP A 29 -4.02 -12.33 10.44
C ASP A 29 -4.40 -11.14 11.32
N VAL A 30 -3.56 -10.11 11.36
CA VAL A 30 -3.92 -8.84 12.03
C VAL A 30 -5.08 -8.15 11.31
N ALA A 31 -5.09 -8.18 9.98
CA ALA A 31 -6.18 -7.58 9.18
C ALA A 31 -7.54 -8.25 9.44
N LYS A 32 -7.60 -9.56 9.70
CA LYS A 32 -8.84 -10.26 10.07
C LYS A 32 -9.48 -9.68 11.33
N LEU A 33 -8.67 -9.31 12.33
CA LEU A 33 -9.17 -8.69 13.56
C LEU A 33 -9.78 -7.31 13.28
N LEU A 34 -9.11 -6.52 12.45
CA LEU A 34 -9.61 -5.22 12.02
C LEU A 34 -10.88 -5.34 11.16
N ALA A 35 -10.93 -6.34 10.28
CA ALA A 35 -12.07 -6.59 9.41
C ALA A 35 -13.37 -6.84 10.17
N ARG A 36 -13.32 -7.61 11.26
CA ARG A 36 -14.47 -7.79 12.15
C ARG A 36 -15.03 -6.47 12.67
N ALA A 37 -14.14 -5.56 13.10
CA ALA A 37 -14.56 -4.25 13.58
C ALA A 37 -15.18 -3.40 12.45
N CYS A 38 -14.60 -3.45 11.25
CA CYS A 38 -15.16 -2.81 10.05
C CYS A 38 -16.54 -3.37 9.70
N ASP A 39 -16.72 -4.70 9.70
CA ASP A 39 -17.97 -5.35 9.36
C ASP A 39 -19.08 -5.04 10.38
N ILE A 40 -18.76 -5.01 11.67
CA ILE A 40 -19.69 -4.57 12.72
C ILE A 40 -20.13 -3.12 12.46
N PHE A 41 -19.17 -2.23 12.17
CA PHE A 41 -19.47 -0.83 11.88
C PHE A 41 -20.37 -0.68 10.65
N VAL A 42 -20.04 -1.35 9.53
CA VAL A 42 -20.85 -1.30 8.30
C VAL A 42 -22.25 -1.85 8.55
N SER A 43 -22.38 -2.99 9.24
CA SER A 43 -23.69 -3.58 9.58
C SER A 43 -24.57 -2.63 10.40
N SER A 44 -23.97 -1.81 11.29
CA SER A 44 -24.71 -0.81 12.06
C SER A 44 -25.21 0.39 11.25
N ARG A 45 -24.63 0.65 10.08
CA ARG A 45 -24.95 1.79 9.21
C ARG A 45 -25.76 1.38 7.98
N LEU A 46 -25.54 0.17 7.49
CA LEU A 46 -26.15 -0.40 6.30
C LEU A 46 -26.65 -1.82 6.64
N PRO A 47 -27.87 -1.95 7.23
CA PRO A 47 -28.39 -3.25 7.64
C PRO A 47 -28.58 -4.26 6.50
N SER A 48 -28.66 -3.77 5.26
CA SER A 48 -28.73 -4.61 4.05
C SER A 48 -27.36 -5.12 3.58
N ALA A 49 -26.26 -4.69 4.19
CA ALA A 49 -24.92 -5.15 3.81
C ALA A 49 -24.75 -6.65 4.10
N LYS A 50 -23.94 -7.32 3.26
CA LYS A 50 -23.55 -8.71 3.47
C LYS A 50 -22.77 -8.81 4.80
N GLN A 51 -23.22 -9.70 5.68
CA GLN A 51 -22.57 -9.90 6.98
C GLN A 51 -21.17 -10.51 6.82
N ASN A 52 -20.23 -10.02 7.63
CA ASN A 52 -18.84 -10.45 7.69
C ASN A 52 -18.14 -10.39 6.32
N TYR A 53 -18.48 -9.37 5.52
CA TYR A 53 -18.02 -9.24 4.14
C TYR A 53 -16.49 -9.14 4.08
N LEU A 54 -15.89 -8.20 4.81
CA LEU A 54 -14.45 -7.96 4.75
C LEU A 54 -13.68 -9.13 5.38
N GLU A 55 -14.16 -9.69 6.48
CA GLU A 55 -13.53 -10.85 7.11
C GLU A 55 -13.48 -12.06 6.14
N LYS A 56 -14.59 -12.35 5.45
CA LYS A 56 -14.64 -13.42 4.45
C LYS A 56 -13.67 -13.18 3.30
N ILE A 57 -13.57 -11.95 2.80
CA ILE A 57 -12.58 -11.62 1.75
C ILE A 57 -11.18 -11.97 2.21
N ILE A 58 -10.78 -11.59 3.42
CA ILE A 58 -9.42 -11.85 3.90
C ILE A 58 -9.16 -13.35 4.09
N MET A 59 -10.18 -14.12 4.49
CA MET A 59 -10.04 -15.57 4.73
C MET A 59 -10.09 -16.41 3.46
N GLU A 60 -10.92 -16.04 2.49
CA GLU A 60 -11.33 -16.92 1.39
C GLU A 60 -10.78 -16.46 0.04
N SER A 61 -10.28 -15.22 -0.07
CA SER A 61 -9.83 -14.70 -1.35
C SER A 61 -8.53 -15.33 -1.84
N HIS A 62 -8.54 -15.73 -3.11
CA HIS A 62 -7.37 -16.20 -3.86
C HIS A 62 -6.73 -15.11 -4.73
N THR A 63 -7.21 -13.88 -4.66
CA THR A 63 -6.70 -12.75 -5.47
C THR A 63 -5.81 -11.79 -4.66
N THR A 64 -5.56 -12.08 -3.38
CA THR A 64 -4.65 -11.30 -2.54
C THR A 64 -3.28 -11.16 -3.18
N LYS A 65 -2.74 -9.95 -3.18
CA LYS A 65 -1.42 -9.63 -3.75
C LYS A 65 -0.56 -8.97 -2.71
N ALA A 66 0.72 -9.24 -2.72
CA ALA A 66 1.68 -8.49 -1.93
C ALA A 66 2.72 -7.85 -2.84
N ARG A 67 3.17 -6.65 -2.44
CA ARG A 67 4.18 -5.86 -3.13
C ARG A 67 5.30 -5.57 -2.14
N LEU A 68 6.46 -6.17 -2.38
CA LEU A 68 7.70 -5.69 -1.78
C LEU A 68 8.22 -4.57 -2.67
N LEU A 69 8.19 -3.35 -2.12
CA LEU A 69 8.46 -2.13 -2.86
C LEU A 69 9.87 -1.65 -2.52
N HIS A 70 10.65 -1.46 -3.58
CA HIS A 70 11.97 -0.84 -3.52
C HIS A 70 11.93 0.48 -4.28
N TYR A 71 12.12 1.58 -3.57
CA TYR A 71 12.27 2.91 -4.15
C TYR A 71 13.76 3.24 -4.20
N PHE A 72 14.28 3.29 -5.43
CA PHE A 72 15.68 3.61 -5.69
C PHE A 72 16.07 4.99 -5.16
N PRO A 73 17.36 5.21 -4.87
CA PRO A 73 17.85 6.52 -4.43
C PRO A 73 17.50 7.64 -5.41
N THR A 74 17.07 8.79 -4.89
CA THR A 74 16.73 9.95 -5.71
C THR A 74 17.95 10.41 -6.50
N GLN A 75 17.85 10.47 -7.83
CA GLN A 75 18.93 11.02 -8.65
C GLN A 75 18.91 12.55 -8.60
N LEU A 76 20.08 13.16 -8.37
CA LEU A 76 20.25 14.60 -8.23
C LEU A 76 19.99 15.42 -9.52
N LYS A 77 19.63 14.76 -10.64
CA LYS A 77 19.50 15.38 -11.97
C LYS A 77 18.07 15.45 -12.51
N ASP A 78 17.07 14.90 -11.79
CA ASP A 78 15.70 14.91 -12.29
C ASP A 78 14.96 16.21 -11.95
N ASP A 79 15.30 17.28 -12.67
CA ASP A 79 14.43 18.46 -12.84
C ASP A 79 13.12 18.13 -13.59
N LYS A 80 12.93 16.87 -13.98
CA LYS A 80 11.74 16.32 -14.64
C LYS A 80 10.82 15.52 -13.72
N ALA A 81 10.91 15.67 -12.40
CA ALA A 81 9.83 15.19 -11.55
C ALA A 81 8.52 15.89 -11.95
N THR A 82 7.54 15.11 -12.41
CA THR A 82 6.20 15.59 -12.72
C THR A 82 5.64 16.32 -11.51
N ARG A 83 5.26 17.60 -11.69
CA ARG A 83 4.51 18.31 -10.67
C ARG A 83 3.14 17.65 -10.60
N ASP A 84 2.84 16.96 -9.51
CA ASP A 84 1.47 16.55 -9.25
C ASP A 84 0.61 17.80 -8.99
N SER A 85 -0.72 17.68 -9.12
CA SER A 85 -1.67 18.80 -8.98
C SER A 85 -1.53 19.58 -7.66
N ASP A 86 -0.94 18.96 -6.64
CA ASP A 86 -0.73 19.52 -5.30
C ASP A 86 0.67 20.17 -5.14
N GLY A 87 1.45 20.30 -6.22
CA GLY A 87 2.75 20.98 -6.24
C GLY A 87 3.91 20.22 -5.60
N ILE A 88 3.72 18.94 -5.25
CA ILE A 88 4.77 18.08 -4.70
C ILE A 88 5.67 17.60 -5.85
N LYS A 89 6.91 18.07 -5.87
CA LYS A 89 7.99 17.52 -6.69
C LYS A 89 8.60 16.31 -5.98
N ASP A 90 9.18 15.40 -6.75
CA ASP A 90 9.93 14.22 -6.29
C ASP A 90 9.04 13.14 -5.64
N SER A 91 8.06 12.62 -6.39
CA SER A 91 7.19 11.54 -5.94
C SER A 91 7.76 10.17 -6.28
N TRP A 92 8.03 9.35 -5.26
CA TRP A 92 8.32 7.93 -5.41
C TRP A 92 7.07 7.15 -5.86
N CYS A 93 5.89 7.60 -5.44
CA CYS A 93 4.61 7.06 -5.86
C CYS A 93 3.55 8.16 -5.81
N GLY A 94 2.97 8.51 -6.96
CA GLY A 94 1.95 9.57 -7.08
C GLY A 94 0.68 9.30 -6.28
N TRP A 95 -0.19 10.31 -6.19
CA TRP A 95 -1.49 10.17 -5.54
C TRP A 95 -2.34 9.10 -6.21
N HIS A 96 -2.79 8.13 -5.43
CA HIS A 96 -3.69 7.06 -5.87
C HIS A 96 -4.52 6.56 -4.69
N VAL A 97 -5.40 5.61 -4.97
CA VAL A 97 -6.13 4.79 -4.01
C VAL A 97 -5.88 3.33 -4.38
N ASP A 98 -5.89 2.44 -3.40
CA ASP A 98 -5.79 1.01 -3.67
C ASP A 98 -7.14 0.47 -4.15
N HIS A 99 -7.12 -0.44 -5.12
CA HIS A 99 -8.34 -1.10 -5.60
C HIS A 99 -8.76 -2.28 -4.70
N SER A 100 -7.92 -2.66 -3.73
CA SER A 100 -8.19 -3.73 -2.77
C SER A 100 -9.36 -3.38 -1.83
N SER A 101 -9.76 -4.32 -0.98
CA SER A 101 -10.69 -3.99 0.12
C SER A 101 -9.94 -3.31 1.27
N ILE A 102 -8.80 -3.89 1.64
CA ILE A 102 -7.92 -3.38 2.69
C ILE A 102 -6.47 -3.67 2.31
N THR A 103 -5.57 -2.76 2.65
CA THR A 103 -4.13 -2.90 2.46
C THR A 103 -3.44 -2.78 3.81
N GLY A 104 -2.64 -3.79 4.17
CA GLY A 104 -1.72 -3.72 5.29
C GLY A 104 -0.32 -3.32 4.81
N LEU A 105 0.34 -2.44 5.55
CA LEU A 105 1.65 -1.87 5.21
C LEU A 105 2.59 -1.94 6.41
N THR A 106 3.84 -2.35 6.19
CA THR A 106 4.90 -2.24 7.20
C THR A 106 5.41 -0.81 7.33
N SER A 107 6.07 -0.50 8.44
CA SER A 107 6.96 0.67 8.47
C SER A 107 8.02 0.58 7.37
N ALA A 108 8.51 1.74 6.94
CA ALA A 108 9.49 1.84 5.88
C ALA A 108 10.91 1.68 6.43
N MET A 109 11.73 0.91 5.74
CA MET A 109 13.18 0.84 5.98
C MET A 109 13.90 1.74 4.99
N TYR A 110 14.87 2.51 5.47
CA TYR A 110 15.76 3.29 4.63
C TYR A 110 17.14 2.65 4.69
N LEU A 111 17.75 2.37 3.54
CA LEU A 111 19.03 1.66 3.46
C LEU A 111 20.08 2.53 2.78
N ASN A 112 21.31 2.48 3.27
CA ASN A 112 22.46 3.05 2.56
C ASN A 112 23.02 2.02 1.57
N GLU A 113 22.87 2.27 0.27
CA GLU A 113 23.32 1.38 -0.80
C GLU A 113 24.76 1.63 -1.26
N SER A 114 25.42 2.66 -0.74
CA SER A 114 26.85 2.84 -0.98
C SER A 114 27.71 1.81 -0.23
N ASP A 115 27.13 1.15 0.77
CA ASP A 115 27.77 0.11 1.56
C ASP A 115 27.22 -1.27 1.15
N SER A 116 28.13 -2.21 0.91
CA SER A 116 27.81 -3.60 0.58
C SER A 116 27.02 -4.35 1.65
N THR A 117 27.00 -3.87 2.90
CA THR A 117 26.20 -4.47 3.97
C THR A 117 24.78 -3.88 4.08
N PHE A 118 24.44 -2.88 3.26
CA PHE A 118 23.12 -2.22 3.22
C PHE A 118 22.56 -1.84 4.60
N PRO A 119 23.31 -1.07 5.43
CA PRO A 119 22.86 -0.76 6.79
C PRO A 119 21.57 0.10 6.76
N GLU A 120 20.66 -0.19 7.70
CA GLU A 120 19.48 0.64 7.93
C GLU A 120 19.90 2.01 8.49
N VAL A 121 19.39 3.08 7.90
CA VAL A 121 19.69 4.47 8.27
C VAL A 121 18.40 5.23 8.56
N GLN A 122 18.52 6.35 9.27
CA GLN A 122 17.40 7.28 9.43
C GLN A 122 17.18 8.05 8.13
N CYS A 123 15.92 8.29 7.77
CA CYS A 123 15.59 9.15 6.64
C CYS A 123 16.07 10.58 6.91
N PRO A 124 16.96 11.16 6.09
CA PRO A 124 17.52 12.48 6.35
C PRO A 124 16.53 13.61 6.05
N ASP A 125 15.48 13.34 5.25
CA ASP A 125 14.44 14.31 4.94
C ASP A 125 13.19 14.06 5.80
N PRO A 126 12.88 14.93 6.77
CA PRO A 126 11.69 14.78 7.61
C PRO A 126 10.38 14.96 6.82
N SER A 127 10.44 15.52 5.60
CA SER A 127 9.32 15.64 4.68
C SER A 127 9.17 14.48 3.71
N SER A 128 10.12 13.53 3.65
CA SER A 128 9.97 12.31 2.85
C SER A 128 9.10 11.28 3.57
N GLY A 129 8.37 10.47 2.80
CA GLY A 129 7.59 9.33 3.31
C GLY A 129 6.14 9.31 2.84
N LEU A 130 5.30 8.62 3.60
CA LEU A 130 3.89 8.39 3.28
C LEU A 130 3.04 9.63 3.58
N TYR A 131 2.19 10.02 2.64
CA TYR A 131 1.18 11.04 2.81
C TYR A 131 -0.20 10.49 2.47
N ILE A 132 -1.23 10.97 3.18
CA ILE A 132 -2.63 10.64 2.94
C ILE A 132 -3.47 11.90 2.77
N LYS A 133 -4.61 11.77 2.10
CA LYS A 133 -5.68 12.78 2.10
C LYS A 133 -6.76 12.36 3.09
N THR A 134 -7.07 13.25 4.03
CA THR A 134 -8.22 13.06 4.93
C THR A 134 -9.54 13.23 4.19
N LYS A 135 -10.67 12.89 4.84
CA LYS A 135 -12.02 13.17 4.31
C LYS A 135 -12.23 14.64 3.93
N SER A 136 -11.59 15.57 4.65
CA SER A 136 -11.62 17.01 4.37
C SER A 136 -10.61 17.45 3.28
N LYS A 137 -10.04 16.50 2.53
CA LYS A 137 -9.02 16.71 1.50
C LYS A 137 -7.74 17.37 2.01
N LYS A 138 -7.47 17.31 3.32
CA LYS A 138 -6.22 17.78 3.90
C LYS A 138 -5.14 16.73 3.70
N THR A 139 -3.99 17.15 3.17
CA THR A 139 -2.79 16.32 3.07
C THR A 139 -2.11 16.22 4.43
N VAL A 140 -1.86 15.00 4.90
CA VAL A 140 -1.22 14.69 6.18
C VAL A 140 -0.09 13.70 5.96
N LYS A 141 1.08 13.98 6.52
CA LYS A 141 2.20 13.03 6.56
C LYS A 141 1.93 11.98 7.63
N VAL A 142 2.12 10.71 7.30
CA VAL A 142 1.96 9.59 8.22
C VAL A 142 3.33 9.01 8.57
N SER A 143 3.57 8.85 9.87
CA SER A 143 4.74 8.14 10.40
C SER A 143 4.28 6.84 11.04
N ILE A 144 4.81 5.72 10.55
CA ILE A 144 4.53 4.38 11.08
C ILE A 144 5.72 4.01 11.98
N PRO A 145 5.54 3.82 13.30
CA PRO A 145 6.62 3.35 14.15
C PRO A 145 7.15 1.98 13.69
N LYS A 146 8.41 1.66 14.02
CA LYS A 146 9.10 0.48 13.49
C LYS A 146 8.33 -0.84 13.71
N ASP A 147 7.73 -0.99 14.88
CA ASP A 147 7.05 -2.23 15.29
C ASP A 147 5.53 -2.20 15.04
N TYR A 148 5.07 -1.32 14.15
CA TYR A 148 3.65 -1.12 13.85
C TYR A 148 3.33 -1.49 12.41
N LEU A 149 2.11 -2.01 12.22
CA LEU A 149 1.47 -2.13 10.93
C LEU A 149 0.49 -0.97 10.74
N LEU A 150 0.41 -0.46 9.52
CA LEU A 150 -0.63 0.46 9.10
C LEU A 150 -1.64 -0.28 8.23
N PHE A 151 -2.93 0.01 8.43
CA PHE A 151 -3.99 -0.48 7.56
C PHE A 151 -4.74 0.68 6.94
N GLN A 152 -5.01 0.57 5.65
CA GLN A 152 -5.83 1.52 4.90
C GLN A 152 -6.87 0.78 4.07
N LEU A 153 -8.03 1.40 3.87
CA LEU A 153 -9.10 0.84 3.06
C LEU A 153 -8.91 1.23 1.59
N GLY A 154 -9.33 0.34 0.70
CA GLY A 154 -9.36 0.57 -0.74
C GLY A 154 -10.77 0.71 -1.30
N GLU A 155 -10.84 0.98 -2.59
CA GLU A 155 -12.08 1.31 -3.30
C GLU A 155 -13.10 0.18 -3.32
N ALA A 156 -12.67 -1.08 -3.41
CA ALA A 156 -13.58 -2.21 -3.36
C ALA A 156 -14.40 -2.22 -2.06
N MET A 157 -13.77 -1.91 -0.92
CA MET A 157 -14.48 -1.83 0.36
C MET A 157 -15.32 -0.56 0.47
N GLN A 158 -14.90 0.54 -0.17
CA GLN A 158 -15.72 1.74 -0.23
C GLN A 158 -17.04 1.47 -0.95
N LEU A 159 -17.01 0.78 -2.10
CA LEU A 159 -18.21 0.39 -2.84
C LEU A 159 -19.05 -0.61 -2.04
N ALA A 160 -18.45 -1.69 -1.52
CA ALA A 160 -19.15 -2.73 -0.77
C ALA A 160 -19.81 -2.21 0.52
N SER A 161 -19.24 -1.17 1.14
CA SER A 161 -19.81 -0.54 2.34
C SER A 161 -20.84 0.55 2.04
N GLY A 162 -21.17 0.80 0.77
CA GLY A 162 -22.05 1.90 0.38
C GLY A 162 -21.50 3.27 0.81
N ASN A 163 -20.19 3.48 0.66
CA ASN A 163 -19.45 4.69 1.07
C ASN A 163 -19.42 4.98 2.59
N ASN A 164 -19.80 4.04 3.45
CA ASN A 164 -19.68 4.21 4.91
C ASN A 164 -18.22 4.15 5.38
N LEU A 165 -17.43 3.31 4.71
CA LEU A 165 -15.98 3.28 4.82
C LEU A 165 -15.39 3.86 3.53
N LEU A 166 -14.32 4.65 3.64
CA LEU A 166 -13.76 5.36 2.49
C LEU A 166 -12.35 4.87 2.18
N ALA A 167 -12.08 4.72 0.88
CA ALA A 167 -10.75 4.47 0.36
C ALA A 167 -9.83 5.63 0.72
N THR A 168 -8.60 5.32 1.14
CA THR A 168 -7.64 6.35 1.58
C THR A 168 -6.71 6.70 0.44
N SER A 169 -6.86 7.91 -0.11
CA SER A 169 -5.92 8.40 -1.11
C SER A 169 -4.57 8.70 -0.46
N HIS A 170 -3.51 8.21 -1.09
CA HIS A 170 -2.16 8.24 -0.53
C HIS A 170 -1.10 8.40 -1.63
N MET A 171 0.08 8.84 -1.22
CA MET A 171 1.26 8.99 -2.06
C MET A 171 2.53 8.75 -1.23
N VAL A 172 3.67 8.53 -1.89
CA VAL A 172 4.97 8.44 -1.23
C VAL A 172 5.90 9.51 -1.80
N LYS A 173 6.32 10.45 -0.95
CA LYS A 173 7.26 11.51 -1.33
C LYS A 173 8.70 11.03 -1.16
N GLY A 174 9.52 11.20 -2.19
CA GLY A 174 10.95 10.95 -2.19
C GLY A 174 11.72 11.91 -1.29
N ILE A 175 13.02 11.62 -1.12
CA ILE A 175 13.95 12.51 -0.43
C ILE A 175 14.22 13.71 -1.35
N SER A 176 13.98 14.92 -0.85
CA SER A 176 14.17 16.14 -1.63
C SER A 176 15.64 16.37 -1.96
N SER A 177 15.92 16.79 -3.19
CA SER A 177 17.27 17.19 -3.64
C SER A 177 17.88 18.34 -2.85
N ASN A 178 17.07 19.13 -2.15
CA ASN A 178 17.51 20.31 -1.40
C ASN A 178 17.75 20.04 0.10
N VAL A 179 17.54 18.81 0.58
CA VAL A 179 17.77 18.49 1.99
C VAL A 179 19.26 18.54 2.32
N LYS A 180 19.61 19.16 3.45
CA LYS A 180 20.97 19.09 4.00
C LYS A 180 21.08 17.80 4.81
N SER A 181 22.00 16.92 4.41
CA SER A 181 22.26 15.62 5.04
C SER A 181 23.76 15.40 5.13
N GLU A 182 24.21 14.74 6.20
CA GLU A 182 25.61 14.29 6.34
C GLU A 182 25.94 13.17 5.34
N MET A 183 24.94 12.38 4.97
CA MET A 183 25.04 11.30 3.98
C MET A 183 24.46 11.75 2.63
N PRO A 184 25.10 11.43 1.49
CA PRO A 184 24.53 11.70 0.17
C PRO A 184 23.16 11.04 0.01
N ILE A 185 22.15 11.80 -0.39
CA ILE A 185 20.77 11.28 -0.52
C ILE A 185 20.61 10.32 -1.70
N ASN A 186 21.48 10.42 -2.70
CA ASN A 186 21.48 9.61 -3.91
C ASN A 186 22.06 8.20 -3.68
N VAL A 187 22.27 7.81 -2.42
CA VAL A 187 22.62 6.45 -2.02
C VAL A 187 21.61 5.85 -1.04
N ILE A 188 20.53 6.57 -0.72
CA ILE A 188 19.53 6.12 0.26
C ILE A 188 18.29 5.62 -0.47
N SER A 189 18.00 4.33 -0.38
CA SER A 189 16.75 3.73 -0.87
C SER A 189 15.70 3.63 0.22
N ARG A 190 14.44 3.43 -0.18
CA ARG A 190 13.31 3.16 0.73
C ARG A 190 12.65 1.84 0.37
N ASN A 191 12.45 0.99 1.37
CA ASN A 191 11.84 -0.32 1.24
C ASN A 191 10.60 -0.42 2.11
N THR A 192 9.52 -1.02 1.59
CA THR A 192 8.29 -1.26 2.35
C THR A 192 7.56 -2.47 1.79
N PHE A 193 6.76 -3.14 2.62
CA PHE A 193 5.97 -4.29 2.21
C PHE A 193 4.47 -3.98 2.35
N ALA A 194 3.73 -4.16 1.27
CA ALA A 194 2.29 -3.91 1.20
C ALA A 194 1.54 -5.20 0.86
N VAL A 195 0.50 -5.54 1.60
CA VAL A 195 -0.38 -6.68 1.35
C VAL A 195 -1.78 -6.18 1.02
N LEU A 196 -2.15 -6.30 -0.25
CA LEU A 196 -3.44 -5.90 -0.81
C LEU A 196 -4.41 -7.08 -0.74
N MET A 197 -5.32 -7.05 0.23
CA MET A 197 -6.36 -8.07 0.40
C MET A 197 -7.55 -7.70 -0.49
N GLN A 198 -7.59 -8.33 -1.66
CA GLN A 198 -8.57 -8.07 -2.72
C GLN A 198 -9.73 -9.06 -2.64
N PRO A 199 -10.96 -8.68 -3.03
CA PRO A 199 -12.05 -9.64 -3.18
C PRO A 199 -11.76 -10.71 -4.25
N PRO A 200 -12.37 -11.90 -4.16
CA PRO A 200 -12.47 -12.82 -5.29
C PRO A 200 -13.03 -12.12 -6.54
N LEU A 201 -12.67 -12.58 -7.74
CA LEU A 201 -13.05 -11.92 -8.99
C LEU A 201 -14.57 -11.86 -9.22
N ASP A 202 -15.30 -12.85 -8.74
CA ASP A 202 -16.75 -13.00 -8.82
C ASP A 202 -17.48 -12.37 -7.62
N GLU A 203 -16.76 -11.89 -6.60
CA GLU A 203 -17.36 -11.22 -5.45
C GLU A 203 -17.93 -9.86 -5.87
N MET A 204 -19.13 -9.54 -5.36
CA MET A 204 -19.81 -8.29 -5.65
C MET A 204 -19.21 -7.14 -4.82
N VAL A 205 -18.77 -6.09 -5.50
CA VAL A 205 -18.32 -4.83 -4.91
C VAL A 205 -19.33 -3.73 -5.25
N GLY A 206 -20.34 -3.58 -4.40
CA GLY A 206 -21.52 -2.78 -4.74
C GLY A 206 -22.38 -3.52 -5.78
N ASP A 207 -22.65 -2.89 -6.92
CA ASP A 207 -23.55 -3.42 -7.96
C ASP A 207 -22.85 -4.20 -9.08
N ILE A 208 -21.52 -4.29 -9.06
CA ILE A 208 -20.71 -4.98 -10.07
C ILE A 208 -19.76 -6.01 -9.42
N THR A 209 -19.25 -6.95 -10.22
CA THR A 209 -18.23 -7.90 -9.73
C THR A 209 -16.87 -7.21 -9.57
N PHE A 210 -16.02 -7.75 -8.71
CA PHE A 210 -14.65 -7.25 -8.58
C PHE A 210 -13.83 -7.37 -9.87
N ALA A 211 -14.16 -8.35 -10.73
CA ALA A 211 -13.57 -8.46 -12.07
C ALA A 211 -13.99 -7.33 -13.00
N ASP A 212 -15.27 -6.95 -13.01
CA ASP A 212 -15.77 -5.79 -13.77
C ASP A 212 -15.14 -4.50 -13.26
N PHE A 213 -15.20 -4.28 -11.94
CA PHE A 213 -14.56 -3.15 -11.28
C PHE A 213 -13.07 -3.04 -11.62
N SER A 214 -12.32 -4.14 -11.49
CA SER A 214 -10.90 -4.18 -11.84
C SER A 214 -10.63 -3.83 -13.30
N ARG A 215 -11.52 -4.20 -14.23
CA ARG A 215 -11.40 -3.86 -15.66
C ARG A 215 -11.62 -2.38 -15.91
N GLU A 216 -12.65 -1.79 -15.30
CA GLU A 216 -12.95 -0.35 -15.43
C GLU A 216 -11.78 0.50 -14.93
N VAL A 217 -11.23 0.14 -13.77
CA VAL A 217 -10.09 0.86 -13.19
C VAL A 217 -8.81 0.71 -14.03
N LEU A 218 -8.60 -0.45 -14.65
CA LEU A 218 -7.46 -0.61 -15.57
C LEU A 218 -7.63 0.26 -16.83
N GLN A 219 -8.84 0.40 -17.36
CA GLN A 219 -9.12 1.23 -18.54
C GLN A 219 -9.05 2.74 -18.27
N SER A 220 -9.26 3.18 -17.03
CA SER A 220 -9.15 4.60 -16.66
C SER A 220 -7.72 5.05 -16.41
N HIS A 221 -6.81 4.13 -16.09
CA HIS A 221 -5.42 4.42 -15.70
C HIS A 221 -4.35 3.93 -16.69
N TYR A 222 -4.70 3.12 -17.68
CA TYR A 222 -3.81 2.58 -18.72
C TYR A 222 -4.47 2.61 -20.10
#